data_AF-A0A6N8GAL7-F1
#
_entry.id   AF-A0A6N8GAL7-F1
#
_cell.length_a   1.000
_cell.length_b   1.000
_cell.length_c   1.000
_cell.angle_alpha   90.00
_cell.angle_beta   90.00
_cell.angle_gamma   90.00
#
_symmetry.space_group_name_H-M   'P 1'
#
loop_
_entity.id
_entity.type
_entity.pdbx_description
1 polymer ?
#
loop_
_entity_poly.entity_id
_entity_poly.type
_entity_poly.pdbx_seq_one_letter_code
_entity_poly.pdbx_strand_id
1 'polypeptide(L)'
;MTTETDLTESHRRLYSASARMLLAQVDPVWRGDFWPPERARSWRELETRLAAVPTGAGKPPDPVDPACRLASRRTPADGPIGFAAAVRAWEARLDTDPGPGRTYDGAPSGRGVVLDAAWQSAVLELLAELGRRVAPGRPGYTVAQDAAGLAQAVLETAEALRAPLTAVGIGANAAGSPRPPDGEPEPAPGDEVTEADHSGLREAARAALRTVPSRADAERGDFSIRVAVCDAAADLARIDRGEDAPAWREAFAGVDPARHLVRAYHWGPGEQRPLPFAERADELRVLQADYPPPRLLDPQDPPPDVLGESGGRAALSPETALVAAELLEELAARLAPGTRVGTMHFAAYPLHLFLRGRFQRAFTAD
;
A
#
# COMPACT_ATOMS: atom_id res chain seq x y z
N MET A 1 25.16 21.26 -21.45
CA MET A 1 25.07 19.82 -21.75
C MET A 1 24.79 19.13 -20.45
N THR A 2 23.53 18.74 -20.23
CA THR A 2 23.11 17.88 -19.11
C THR A 2 23.69 16.49 -19.39
N THR A 3 24.44 15.92 -18.45
CA THR A 3 24.92 14.53 -18.61
C THR A 3 23.73 13.57 -18.44
N GLU A 4 23.80 12.37 -19.00
CA GLU A 4 22.75 11.35 -18.88
C GLU A 4 22.42 11.02 -17.41
N THR A 5 23.43 11.06 -16.54
CA THR A 5 23.28 10.92 -15.07
C THR A 5 22.51 12.08 -14.44
N ASP A 6 22.70 13.31 -14.93
CA ASP A 6 21.98 14.51 -14.45
C ASP A 6 20.51 14.50 -14.91
N LEU A 7 20.23 14.03 -16.14
CA LEU A 7 18.86 13.83 -16.62
C LEU A 7 18.10 12.79 -15.79
N THR A 8 18.71 11.63 -15.55
CA THR A 8 18.08 10.54 -14.79
C THR A 8 17.78 10.96 -13.36
N GLU A 9 18.72 11.64 -12.69
CA GLU A 9 18.50 12.13 -11.33
C GLU A 9 17.40 13.19 -11.27
N SER A 10 17.46 14.17 -12.17
CA SER A 10 16.45 15.23 -12.29
C SER A 10 15.05 14.65 -12.52
N HIS A 11 14.95 13.67 -13.43
CA HIS A 11 13.71 12.94 -13.70
C HIS A 11 13.21 12.18 -12.49
N ARG A 12 14.07 11.44 -11.79
CA ARG A 12 13.69 10.68 -10.60
C ARG A 12 13.16 11.58 -9.48
N ARG A 13 13.79 12.74 -9.26
CA ARG A 13 13.32 13.75 -8.28
C ARG A 13 11.96 14.30 -8.69
N LEU A 14 11.79 14.67 -9.96
CA LEU A 14 10.53 15.17 -10.51
C LEU A 14 9.40 14.13 -10.40
N TYR A 15 9.68 12.88 -10.76
CA TYR A 15 8.77 11.74 -10.65
C TYR A 15 8.30 11.55 -9.22
N SER A 16 9.24 11.43 -8.29
CA SER A 16 8.95 11.18 -6.87
C SER A 16 8.13 12.31 -6.24
N ALA A 17 8.48 13.56 -6.53
CA ALA A 17 7.75 14.73 -6.04
C ALA A 17 6.33 14.84 -6.64
N SER A 18 6.18 14.56 -7.93
CA SER A 18 4.89 14.58 -8.63
C SER A 18 3.95 13.49 -8.13
N ALA A 19 4.46 12.27 -7.98
CA ALA A 19 3.72 11.15 -7.42
C ALA A 19 3.32 11.41 -5.95
N ARG A 20 4.23 12.01 -5.15
CA ARG A 20 3.92 12.43 -3.77
C ARG A 20 2.82 13.49 -3.73
N MET A 21 2.80 14.44 -4.67
CA MET A 21 1.73 15.45 -4.74
C MET A 21 0.36 14.80 -5.02
N LEU A 22 0.27 13.88 -5.99
CA LEU A 22 -0.96 13.11 -6.23
C LEU A 22 -1.37 12.29 -4.99
N LEU A 23 -0.40 11.61 -4.38
CA LEU A 23 -0.62 10.77 -3.20
C LEU A 23 -1.12 11.57 -1.99
N ALA A 24 -0.65 12.80 -1.81
CA ALA A 24 -1.01 13.69 -0.70
C ALA A 24 -2.50 14.07 -0.70
N GLN A 25 -3.16 14.01 -1.85
CA GLN A 25 -4.61 14.22 -1.95
C GLN A 25 -5.39 13.04 -1.35
N VAL A 26 -4.75 11.89 -1.15
CA VAL A 26 -5.29 10.66 -0.56
C VAL A 26 -6.31 9.95 -1.45
N ASP A 27 -7.41 10.62 -1.77
CA ASP A 27 -8.50 10.07 -2.57
C ASP A 27 -8.38 10.56 -4.02
N PRO A 28 -8.65 9.71 -5.03
CA PRO A 28 -8.49 10.05 -6.43
C PRO A 28 -9.66 10.90 -6.96
N VAL A 29 -10.04 11.94 -6.23
CA VAL A 29 -11.21 12.80 -6.52
C VAL A 29 -11.12 13.45 -7.90
N TRP A 30 -9.91 13.61 -8.46
CA TRP A 30 -9.69 14.09 -9.83
C TRP A 30 -10.22 13.14 -10.91
N ARG A 31 -10.44 11.86 -10.59
CA ARG A 31 -11.04 10.88 -11.51
C ARG A 31 -12.57 11.01 -11.61
N GLY A 32 -13.20 11.71 -10.67
CA GLY A 32 -14.65 11.99 -10.68
C GLY A 32 -15.00 13.37 -11.22
N ASP A 33 -16.23 13.80 -10.93
CA ASP A 33 -16.84 15.04 -11.42
C ASP A 33 -16.88 16.17 -10.37
N PHE A 34 -16.27 15.96 -9.20
CA PHE A 34 -16.31 16.91 -8.08
C PHE A 34 -15.36 18.11 -8.24
N TRP A 35 -14.41 18.03 -9.17
CA TRP A 35 -13.42 19.07 -9.41
C TRP A 35 -13.76 19.88 -10.66
N PRO A 36 -13.34 21.17 -10.71
CA PRO A 36 -13.38 21.94 -11.95
C PRO A 36 -12.74 21.14 -13.11
N PRO A 37 -13.36 21.13 -14.32
CA PRO A 37 -12.92 20.27 -15.42
C PRO A 37 -11.45 20.44 -15.80
N GLU A 38 -10.92 21.67 -15.72
CA GLU A 38 -9.51 21.96 -15.99
C GLU A 38 -8.59 21.27 -14.97
N ARG A 39 -8.88 21.42 -13.68
CA ARG A 39 -8.11 20.79 -12.60
C ARG A 39 -8.11 19.28 -12.72
N ALA A 40 -9.30 18.69 -12.90
CA ALA A 40 -9.45 17.25 -13.08
C ALA A 40 -8.63 16.75 -14.28
N ARG A 41 -8.67 17.46 -15.42
CA ARG A 41 -7.89 17.11 -16.61
C ARG A 41 -6.38 17.17 -16.35
N SER A 42 -5.86 18.24 -15.73
CA SER A 42 -4.42 18.37 -15.46
C SER A 42 -3.89 17.29 -14.53
N TRP A 43 -4.68 16.90 -13.52
CA TRP A 43 -4.29 15.83 -12.60
C TRP A 43 -4.38 14.44 -13.24
N ARG A 44 -5.37 14.17 -14.09
CA ARG A 44 -5.45 12.93 -14.88
C ARG A 44 -4.30 12.81 -15.88
N GLU A 45 -3.92 13.90 -16.52
CA GLU A 45 -2.74 13.92 -17.41
C GLU A 45 -1.47 13.60 -16.62
N LEU A 46 -1.27 14.22 -15.44
CA LEU A 46 -0.13 13.91 -14.58
C LEU A 46 -0.10 12.43 -14.16
N GLU A 47 -1.24 11.89 -13.73
CA GLU A 47 -1.41 10.48 -13.41
C GLU A 47 -1.05 9.57 -14.60
N THR A 48 -1.53 9.92 -15.80
CA THR A 48 -1.26 9.17 -17.04
C THR A 48 0.23 9.17 -17.36
N ARG A 49 0.90 10.31 -17.22
CA ARG A 49 2.36 10.42 -17.42
C ARG A 49 3.13 9.60 -16.41
N LEU A 50 2.80 9.72 -15.12
CA LEU A 50 3.46 8.96 -14.06
C LEU A 50 3.31 7.44 -14.19
N ALA A 51 2.22 6.97 -14.81
CA ALA A 51 2.00 5.56 -15.11
C ALA A 51 2.75 5.07 -16.37
N ALA A 52 3.15 5.98 -17.26
CA ALA A 52 3.74 5.62 -18.56
C ALA A 52 5.27 5.74 -18.60
N VAL A 53 5.86 6.64 -17.80
CA VAL A 53 7.30 6.94 -17.86
C VAL A 53 8.11 6.12 -16.85
N PRO A 54 9.40 5.82 -17.12
CA PRO A 54 10.33 5.28 -16.13
C PRO A 54 10.38 6.10 -14.85
N THR A 55 10.67 5.44 -13.73
CA THR A 55 10.93 6.14 -12.46
C THR A 55 12.34 6.77 -12.40
N GLY A 56 13.22 6.41 -13.34
CA GLY A 56 14.65 6.70 -13.28
C GLY A 56 15.41 5.85 -12.26
N ALA A 57 14.77 4.85 -11.64
CA ALA A 57 15.48 3.78 -10.97
C ALA A 57 16.08 2.85 -12.03
N GLY A 58 17.40 2.63 -11.98
CA GLY A 58 18.05 1.70 -12.91
C GLY A 58 17.49 0.28 -12.76
N LYS A 59 17.78 -0.56 -13.76
CA LYS A 59 17.29 -1.94 -13.84
C LYS A 59 17.47 -2.71 -12.53
N PRO A 60 16.43 -3.40 -12.03
CA PRO A 60 16.56 -4.24 -10.84
C PRO A 60 17.55 -5.39 -11.10
N PRO A 61 18.28 -5.85 -10.07
CA PRO A 61 19.15 -7.02 -10.19
C PRO A 61 18.35 -8.32 -10.39
N ASP A 62 17.10 -8.35 -9.91
CA ASP A 62 16.22 -9.52 -9.93
C ASP A 62 15.20 -9.47 -11.07
N PRO A 63 14.71 -10.63 -11.56
CA PRO A 63 13.73 -10.70 -12.64
C PRO A 63 12.35 -10.16 -12.27
N VAL A 64 12.07 -10.00 -10.97
CA VAL A 64 10.83 -9.41 -10.46
C VAL A 64 11.21 -8.11 -9.76
N ASP A 65 10.72 -6.98 -10.28
CA ASP A 65 10.88 -5.68 -9.63
C ASP A 65 9.79 -5.47 -8.57
N PRO A 66 10.12 -5.46 -7.26
CA PRO A 66 9.14 -5.21 -6.22
C PRO A 66 8.55 -3.79 -6.28
N ALA A 67 9.15 -2.88 -7.05
CA ALA A 67 8.62 -1.52 -7.23
C ALA A 67 7.40 -1.45 -8.16
N CYS A 68 7.16 -2.46 -9.01
CA CYS A 68 6.00 -2.51 -9.90
C CYS A 68 5.18 -3.81 -9.80
N ARG A 69 5.64 -4.81 -9.05
CA ARG A 69 5.01 -6.13 -8.92
C ARG A 69 4.89 -6.55 -7.45
N LEU A 70 4.02 -7.54 -7.19
CA LEU A 70 3.99 -8.25 -5.92
C LEU A 70 5.31 -9.01 -5.72
N ALA A 71 5.83 -8.98 -4.50
CA ALA A 71 7.02 -9.72 -4.10
C ALA A 71 6.68 -11.15 -3.62
N SER A 72 5.50 -11.33 -3.02
CA SER A 72 5.06 -12.59 -2.39
C SER A 72 4.46 -13.60 -3.36
N ARG A 73 3.92 -13.14 -4.50
CA ARG A 73 3.10 -13.99 -5.39
C ARG A 73 3.58 -13.96 -6.83
N ARG A 74 3.41 -15.10 -7.49
CA ARG A 74 3.66 -15.31 -8.92
C ARG A 74 2.44 -15.93 -9.60
N THR A 75 2.36 -15.80 -10.92
CA THR A 75 1.33 -16.46 -11.73
C THR A 75 1.58 -17.98 -11.73
N PRO A 76 0.60 -18.81 -12.15
CA PRO A 76 0.81 -20.25 -12.29
C PRO A 76 1.96 -20.62 -13.25
N ALA A 77 2.31 -19.73 -14.18
CA ALA A 77 3.46 -19.86 -15.07
C ALA A 77 4.76 -19.26 -14.47
N ASP A 78 4.80 -19.05 -13.15
CA ASP A 78 5.91 -18.46 -12.39
C ASP A 78 6.24 -17.00 -12.79
N GLY A 79 5.31 -16.30 -13.43
CA GLY A 79 5.48 -14.92 -13.88
C GLY A 79 5.14 -13.87 -12.80
N PRO A 80 5.61 -12.62 -12.92
CA PRO A 80 5.33 -11.57 -11.95
C PRO A 80 3.89 -11.04 -12.03
N ILE A 81 3.24 -10.82 -10.88
CA ILE A 81 1.89 -10.23 -10.81
C ILE A 81 1.97 -8.72 -10.58
N GLY A 82 1.32 -7.93 -11.44
CA GLY A 82 1.20 -6.48 -11.26
C GLY A 82 0.16 -6.11 -10.20
N PHE A 83 0.36 -4.98 -9.51
CA PHE A 83 -0.51 -4.53 -8.43
C PHE A 83 -1.98 -4.41 -8.85
N ALA A 84 -2.26 -3.81 -10.02
CA ALA A 84 -3.63 -3.65 -10.50
C ALA A 84 -4.32 -5.00 -10.73
N ALA A 85 -3.59 -6.00 -11.22
CA ALA A 85 -4.11 -7.34 -11.43
C ALA A 85 -4.41 -8.06 -10.11
N ALA A 86 -3.52 -7.92 -9.13
CA ALA A 86 -3.73 -8.45 -7.78
C ALA A 86 -4.95 -7.82 -7.10
N VAL A 87 -5.07 -6.48 -7.15
CA VAL A 87 -6.20 -5.75 -6.57
C VAL A 87 -7.52 -6.19 -7.18
N ARG A 88 -7.62 -6.30 -8.51
CA ARG A 88 -8.84 -6.81 -9.16
C ARG A 88 -9.21 -8.22 -8.70
N ALA A 89 -8.22 -9.09 -8.50
CA ALA A 89 -8.46 -10.44 -8.01
C ALA A 89 -8.96 -10.44 -6.55
N TRP A 90 -8.41 -9.57 -5.69
CA TRP A 90 -8.89 -9.41 -4.32
C TRP A 90 -10.29 -8.78 -4.24
N GLU A 91 -10.55 -7.73 -5.03
CA GLU A 91 -11.88 -7.10 -5.09
C GLU A 91 -12.95 -8.09 -5.54
N ALA A 92 -12.69 -8.88 -6.59
CA ALA A 92 -13.63 -9.90 -7.07
C ALA A 92 -13.97 -10.95 -5.98
N ARG A 93 -13.00 -11.32 -5.14
CA ARG A 93 -13.22 -12.23 -4.00
C ARG A 93 -14.08 -11.57 -2.93
N LEU A 94 -13.76 -10.33 -2.56
CA LEU A 94 -14.51 -9.59 -1.55
C LEU A 94 -15.93 -9.21 -2.00
N ASP A 95 -16.20 -9.14 -3.30
CA ASP A 95 -17.53 -8.85 -3.85
C ASP A 95 -18.42 -10.11 -3.93
N THR A 96 -17.81 -11.29 -3.98
CA THR A 96 -18.49 -12.59 -3.95
C THR A 96 -18.57 -13.19 -2.55
N ASP A 97 -18.09 -12.45 -1.56
CA ASP A 97 -18.07 -12.84 -0.15
C ASP A 97 -19.40 -12.50 0.53
N PRO A 98 -20.15 -13.50 1.05
CA PRO A 98 -21.44 -13.29 1.69
C PRO A 98 -21.31 -12.60 3.06
N GLY A 99 -20.09 -12.45 3.60
CA GLY A 99 -19.84 -11.83 4.90
C GLY A 99 -19.77 -12.84 6.06
N PRO A 100 -19.44 -12.38 7.27
CA PRO A 100 -19.29 -13.24 8.44
C PRO A 100 -20.64 -13.89 8.81
N GLY A 101 -20.63 -15.19 9.10
CA GLY A 101 -21.82 -15.93 9.56
C GLY A 101 -22.86 -16.28 8.50
N ARG A 102 -22.72 -15.82 7.25
CA ARG A 102 -23.62 -16.19 6.14
C ARG A 102 -23.08 -17.39 5.37
N THR A 103 -23.98 -18.27 4.97
CA THR A 103 -23.65 -19.51 4.27
C THR A 103 -23.70 -19.31 2.77
N TYR A 104 -22.72 -19.84 2.05
CA TYR A 104 -22.93 -20.23 0.66
C TYR A 104 -23.95 -21.38 0.64
N ASP A 105 -24.93 -21.34 -0.27
CA ASP A 105 -26.09 -22.25 -0.34
C ASP A 105 -25.80 -23.67 0.20
N GLY A 106 -26.44 -24.03 1.32
CA GLY A 106 -26.46 -25.40 1.86
C GLY A 106 -25.37 -25.79 2.87
N ALA A 107 -24.46 -24.89 3.26
CA ALA A 107 -23.44 -25.18 4.28
C ALA A 107 -23.87 -24.80 5.71
N PRO A 108 -23.43 -25.51 6.77
CA PRO A 108 -23.70 -25.11 8.15
C PRO A 108 -23.07 -23.75 8.50
N SER A 109 -23.81 -22.94 9.26
CA SER A 109 -23.40 -21.66 9.86
C SER A 109 -22.12 -21.82 10.70
N GLY A 110 -21.12 -20.97 10.47
CA GLY A 110 -19.85 -20.96 11.22
C GLY A 110 -18.58 -20.84 10.36
N ARG A 111 -18.52 -19.87 9.43
CA ARG A 111 -17.37 -19.74 8.50
C ARG A 111 -16.53 -18.46 8.68
N GLY A 112 -16.88 -17.60 9.62
CA GLY A 112 -16.08 -16.40 9.92
C GLY A 112 -14.84 -16.69 10.77
N VAL A 113 -13.90 -15.76 10.80
CA VAL A 113 -12.75 -15.75 11.71
C VAL A 113 -12.98 -14.68 12.77
N VAL A 114 -12.97 -15.07 14.04
CA VAL A 114 -13.03 -14.16 15.18
C VAL A 114 -11.62 -13.84 15.63
N LEU A 115 -11.37 -12.55 15.85
CA LEU A 115 -10.09 -12.00 16.33
C LEU A 115 -10.37 -11.07 17.51
N ASP A 116 -9.42 -11.03 18.43
CA ASP A 116 -9.38 -10.03 19.49
C ASP A 116 -9.02 -8.64 18.93
N ALA A 117 -9.44 -7.58 19.61
CA ALA A 117 -9.14 -6.19 19.23
C ALA A 117 -7.63 -5.92 19.09
N ALA A 118 -6.79 -6.57 19.92
CA ALA A 118 -5.34 -6.48 19.80
C ALA A 118 -4.84 -7.03 18.46
N TRP A 119 -5.32 -8.22 18.06
CA TRP A 119 -5.03 -8.81 16.76
C TRP A 119 -5.52 -7.93 15.61
N GLN A 120 -6.75 -7.39 15.70
CA GLN A 120 -7.29 -6.51 14.66
C GLN A 120 -6.39 -5.29 14.45
N SER A 121 -5.98 -4.66 15.55
CA SER A 121 -5.15 -3.45 15.54
C SER A 121 -3.76 -3.74 14.98
N ALA A 122 -3.13 -4.85 15.39
CA ALA A 122 -1.83 -5.25 14.85
C ALA A 122 -1.88 -5.48 13.33
N VAL A 123 -2.91 -6.18 12.84
CA VAL A 123 -3.09 -6.41 11.39
C VAL A 123 -3.32 -5.10 10.66
N LEU A 124 -4.20 -4.22 11.14
CA LEU A 124 -4.44 -2.92 10.52
C LEU A 124 -3.18 -2.05 10.45
N GLU A 125 -2.35 -2.06 11.50
CA GLU A 125 -1.05 -1.36 11.53
C GLU A 125 -0.06 -1.91 10.50
N LEU A 126 0.02 -3.23 10.36
CA LEU A 126 0.88 -3.90 9.38
C LEU A 126 0.41 -3.63 7.94
N LEU A 127 -0.89 -3.74 7.65
CA LEU A 127 -1.45 -3.42 6.33
C LEU A 127 -1.23 -1.96 5.96
N ALA A 128 -1.31 -1.09 6.96
CA ALA A 128 -1.03 0.30 6.81
C ALA A 128 0.47 0.61 6.57
N GLU A 129 1.37 -0.14 7.19
CA GLU A 129 2.80 -0.12 6.87
C GLU A 129 3.05 -0.54 5.41
N LEU A 130 2.40 -1.63 4.95
CA LEU A 130 2.47 -2.05 3.55
C LEU A 130 2.05 -0.92 2.61
N GLY A 131 0.90 -0.30 2.87
CA GLY A 131 0.38 0.83 2.08
C GLY A 131 1.38 2.00 1.99
N ARG A 132 2.11 2.27 3.07
CA ARG A 132 3.16 3.31 3.06
C ARG A 132 4.41 2.88 2.31
N ARG A 133 4.83 1.62 2.38
CA ARG A 133 5.97 1.09 1.63
C ARG A 133 5.73 1.04 0.13
N VAL A 134 4.50 0.77 -0.30
CA VAL A 134 4.13 0.73 -1.73
C VAL A 134 3.67 2.08 -2.28
N ALA A 135 3.82 3.15 -1.50
CA ALA A 135 3.41 4.48 -1.88
C ALA A 135 4.14 4.95 -3.16
N PRO A 136 3.42 5.34 -4.23
CA PRO A 136 4.02 5.81 -5.48
C PRO A 136 5.04 6.94 -5.29
N GLY A 137 6.16 6.85 -6.01
CA GLY A 137 7.24 7.83 -5.95
C GLY A 137 8.10 7.75 -4.69
N ARG A 138 7.86 6.79 -3.79
CA ARG A 138 8.77 6.52 -2.67
C ARG A 138 10.14 6.11 -3.22
N PRO A 139 11.25 6.74 -2.76
CA PRO A 139 12.59 6.35 -3.16
C PRO A 139 12.92 4.90 -2.79
N GLY A 140 13.78 4.29 -3.60
CA GLY A 140 14.24 2.92 -3.37
C GLY A 140 15.13 2.77 -2.13
N TYR A 141 15.18 1.56 -1.61
CA TYR A 141 15.98 1.17 -0.43
C TYR A 141 16.32 -0.32 -0.49
N THR A 142 17.28 -0.74 0.34
CA THR A 142 17.61 -2.16 0.56
C THR A 142 17.34 -2.49 2.01
N VAL A 143 16.54 -3.52 2.26
CA VAL A 143 16.16 -3.91 3.61
C VAL A 143 17.36 -4.48 4.36
N ALA A 144 17.59 -3.97 5.57
CA ALA A 144 18.68 -4.40 6.43
C ALA A 144 18.42 -5.79 7.05
N GLN A 145 19.50 -6.42 7.54
CA GLN A 145 19.46 -7.78 8.08
C GLN A 145 18.64 -7.92 9.36
N ASP A 146 18.53 -6.84 10.14
CA ASP A 146 17.73 -6.77 11.37
C ASP A 146 16.21 -6.86 11.11
N ALA A 147 15.76 -6.78 9.85
CA ALA A 147 14.37 -6.98 9.48
C ALA A 147 13.89 -8.44 9.56
N ALA A 148 14.81 -9.41 9.62
CA ALA A 148 14.49 -10.85 9.57
C ALA A 148 13.44 -11.26 10.62
N GLY A 149 13.63 -10.77 11.86
CA GLY A 149 12.72 -11.09 12.96
C GLY A 149 11.31 -10.55 12.75
N LEU A 150 11.18 -9.37 12.14
CA LEU A 150 9.88 -8.78 11.83
C LEU A 150 9.22 -9.47 10.65
N ALA A 151 9.97 -9.75 9.56
CA ALA A 151 9.44 -10.46 8.40
C ALA A 151 8.84 -11.82 8.81
N GLN A 152 9.54 -12.56 9.68
CA GLN A 152 9.04 -13.82 10.23
C GLN A 152 7.77 -13.63 11.08
N ALA A 153 7.76 -12.68 12.02
CA ALA A 153 6.58 -12.42 12.86
C ALA A 153 5.34 -11.99 12.04
N VAL A 154 5.55 -11.28 10.94
CA VAL A 154 4.48 -10.91 10.00
C VAL A 154 3.95 -12.15 9.25
N LEU A 155 4.82 -13.08 8.83
CA LEU A 155 4.38 -14.36 8.24
C LEU A 155 3.57 -15.19 9.23
N GLU A 156 4.03 -15.29 10.48
CA GLU A 156 3.32 -16.00 11.55
C GLU A 156 1.93 -15.38 11.82
N THR A 157 1.83 -14.05 11.75
CA THR A 157 0.54 -13.34 11.83
C THR A 157 -0.37 -13.70 10.67
N ALA A 158 0.18 -13.79 9.45
CA ALA A 158 -0.56 -14.18 8.26
C ALA A 158 -1.04 -15.65 8.35
N GLU A 159 -0.19 -16.56 8.82
CA GLU A 159 -0.53 -17.96 9.06
C GLU A 159 -1.61 -18.11 10.13
N ALA A 160 -1.53 -17.34 11.22
CA ALA A 160 -2.53 -17.34 12.29
C ALA A 160 -3.92 -16.96 11.78
N LEU A 161 -4.02 -16.02 10.82
CA LEU A 161 -5.30 -15.68 10.17
C LEU A 161 -5.84 -16.81 9.28
N ARG A 162 -4.97 -17.59 8.63
CA ARG A 162 -5.37 -18.69 7.74
C ARG A 162 -5.68 -20.00 8.47
N ALA A 163 -5.03 -20.24 9.60
CA ALA A 163 -5.08 -21.51 10.30
C ALA A 163 -6.51 -22.00 10.62
N PRO A 164 -7.43 -21.14 11.12
CA PRO A 164 -8.79 -21.57 11.43
C PRO A 164 -9.56 -22.04 10.19
N LEU A 165 -9.38 -21.36 9.06
CA LEU A 165 -10.04 -21.68 7.79
C LEU A 165 -9.48 -22.97 7.18
N THR A 166 -8.15 -23.13 7.23
CA THR A 166 -7.46 -24.32 6.72
C THR A 166 -7.91 -25.58 7.47
N ALA A 167 -8.10 -25.48 8.79
CA ALA A 167 -8.53 -26.60 9.64
C ALA A 167 -9.91 -27.17 9.24
N VAL A 168 -10.78 -26.36 8.63
CA VAL A 168 -12.11 -26.80 8.14
C VAL A 168 -12.15 -26.98 6.62
N GLY A 169 -10.99 -27.12 5.98
CA GLY A 169 -10.89 -27.37 4.54
C GLY A 169 -11.20 -26.15 3.67
N ILE A 170 -11.37 -24.96 4.27
CA ILE A 170 -11.39 -23.68 3.55
C ILE A 170 -9.93 -23.29 3.31
N GLY A 171 -9.30 -24.03 2.39
CA GLY A 171 -7.95 -23.73 1.93
C GLY A 171 -7.97 -22.66 0.86
N ALA A 172 -6.83 -22.00 0.66
CA ALA A 172 -6.55 -21.09 -0.46
C ALA A 172 -6.76 -21.73 -1.87
N ASN A 173 -7.13 -23.01 -1.94
CA ASN A 173 -7.30 -23.81 -3.15
C ASN A 173 -8.76 -24.18 -3.49
N ALA A 174 -9.78 -23.76 -2.72
CA ALA A 174 -11.19 -24.06 -3.02
C ALA A 174 -11.89 -22.98 -3.88
N ALA A 175 -11.36 -21.75 -3.89
CA ALA A 175 -11.63 -20.79 -4.93
C ALA A 175 -10.36 -20.74 -5.77
N GLY A 176 -10.42 -21.16 -7.04
CA GLY A 176 -9.34 -20.85 -7.96
C GLY A 176 -9.04 -19.37 -7.80
N SER A 177 -7.81 -19.02 -7.38
CA SER A 177 -7.35 -17.63 -7.39
C SER A 177 -7.86 -17.07 -8.70
N PRO A 178 -8.82 -16.10 -8.69
CA PRO A 178 -9.37 -15.60 -9.92
C PRO A 178 -8.17 -15.26 -10.76
N ARG A 179 -8.03 -15.97 -11.88
CA ARG A 179 -6.94 -15.75 -12.81
C ARG A 179 -6.91 -14.23 -12.97
N PRO A 180 -5.80 -13.53 -12.66
CA PRO A 180 -5.74 -12.13 -13.04
C PRO A 180 -6.20 -12.12 -14.50
N PRO A 181 -7.23 -11.33 -14.85
CA PRO A 181 -7.84 -11.43 -16.18
C PRO A 181 -6.71 -11.47 -17.19
N ASP A 182 -6.85 -12.28 -18.26
CA ASP A 182 -5.93 -12.30 -19.39
C ASP A 182 -5.91 -10.91 -20.04
N GLY A 183 -5.28 -9.98 -19.35
CA GLY A 183 -4.99 -8.63 -19.73
C GLY A 183 -3.52 -8.64 -20.05
N GLU A 184 -3.18 -7.98 -21.16
CA GLU A 184 -1.81 -7.80 -21.60
C GLU A 184 -0.93 -7.42 -20.39
N PRO A 185 0.28 -8.00 -20.27
CA PRO A 185 1.22 -7.59 -19.25
C PRO A 185 1.32 -6.07 -19.33
N GLU A 186 0.92 -5.39 -18.25
CA GLU A 186 1.04 -3.94 -18.15
C GLU A 186 2.47 -3.60 -18.55
N PRO A 187 2.67 -2.83 -19.64
CA PRO A 187 3.99 -2.61 -20.19
C PRO A 187 4.83 -2.04 -19.06
N ALA A 188 5.90 -2.74 -18.72
CA ALA A 188 6.87 -2.17 -17.81
C ALA A 188 7.33 -0.86 -18.47
N PRO A 189 7.37 0.26 -17.74
CA PRO A 189 7.98 1.46 -18.27
C PRO A 189 9.39 1.11 -18.75
N GLY A 190 9.86 1.77 -19.81
CA GLY A 190 11.19 1.51 -20.36
C GLY A 190 12.28 1.64 -19.29
N ASP A 191 13.40 0.94 -19.46
CA ASP A 191 14.49 0.93 -18.47
C ASP A 191 15.28 2.26 -18.42
N GLU A 192 15.21 3.05 -19.49
CA GLU A 192 15.99 4.29 -19.67
C GLU A 192 15.10 5.52 -19.76
N VAL A 193 15.52 6.59 -19.08
CA VAL A 193 14.83 7.89 -19.10
C VAL A 193 15.24 8.66 -20.36
N THR A 194 14.28 8.98 -21.22
CA THR A 194 14.52 9.87 -22.36
C THR A 194 14.26 11.34 -22.02
N GLU A 195 14.83 12.27 -22.79
CA GLU A 195 14.50 13.71 -22.65
C GLU A 195 13.00 13.98 -22.89
N ALA A 196 12.35 13.19 -23.74
CA ALA A 196 10.92 13.29 -24.02
C ALA A 196 10.08 12.87 -22.80
N ASP A 197 10.46 11.79 -22.11
CA ASP A 197 9.82 11.37 -20.85
C ASP A 197 9.92 12.45 -19.79
N HIS A 198 11.13 13.00 -19.60
CA HIS A 198 11.39 14.06 -18.65
C HIS A 198 10.58 15.32 -18.95
N SER A 199 10.61 15.78 -20.21
CA SER A 199 9.92 16.99 -20.64
C SER A 199 8.41 16.86 -20.54
N GLY A 200 7.86 15.71 -20.95
CA GLY A 200 6.43 15.43 -20.87
C GLY A 200 5.92 15.34 -19.44
N LEU A 201 6.68 14.68 -18.55
CA LEU A 201 6.36 14.64 -17.12
C LEU A 201 6.41 16.04 -16.51
N ARG A 202 7.42 16.84 -16.86
CA ARG A 202 7.58 18.22 -16.36
C ARG A 202 6.43 19.12 -16.79
N GLU A 203 5.99 19.02 -18.03
CA GLU A 203 4.85 19.78 -18.54
C GLU A 203 3.57 19.42 -17.79
N ALA A 204 3.27 18.13 -17.63
CA ALA A 204 2.09 17.66 -16.90
C ALA A 204 2.14 18.07 -15.42
N ALA A 205 3.30 17.95 -14.78
CA ALA A 205 3.51 18.37 -13.39
C ALA A 205 3.25 19.88 -13.22
N ARG A 206 3.78 20.71 -14.13
CA ARG A 206 3.51 22.16 -14.16
C ARG A 206 2.04 22.49 -14.36
N ALA A 207 1.35 21.77 -15.23
CA ALA A 207 -0.07 21.96 -15.45
C ALA A 207 -0.87 21.65 -14.19
N ALA A 208 -0.61 20.52 -13.53
CA ALA A 208 -1.25 20.17 -12.27
C ALA A 208 -0.93 21.18 -11.15
N LEU A 209 0.33 21.61 -11.03
CA LEU A 209 0.76 22.62 -10.05
C LEU A 209 -0.03 23.94 -10.15
N ARG A 210 -0.28 24.43 -11.37
CA ARG A 210 -1.04 25.69 -11.57
C ARG A 210 -2.48 25.63 -11.04
N THR A 211 -3.01 24.43 -10.82
CA THR A 211 -4.39 24.22 -10.35
C THR A 211 -4.47 24.02 -8.84
N VAL A 212 -3.32 23.97 -8.15
CA VAL A 212 -3.23 23.85 -6.69
C VAL A 212 -3.43 25.24 -6.08
N PRO A 213 -4.41 25.42 -5.17
CA PRO A 213 -4.61 26.70 -4.48
C PRO A 213 -3.42 27.02 -3.56
N SER A 214 -3.31 28.28 -3.15
CA SER A 214 -2.33 28.63 -2.12
C SER A 214 -2.68 27.91 -0.81
N ARG A 215 -1.68 27.63 0.03
CA ARG A 215 -1.90 27.01 1.34
C ARG A 215 -2.92 27.78 2.17
N ALA A 216 -2.81 29.11 2.16
CA ALA A 216 -3.72 29.99 2.89
C ALA A 216 -5.16 29.91 2.38
N ASP A 217 -5.38 29.64 1.09
CA ASP A 217 -6.74 29.48 0.53
C ASP A 217 -7.32 28.09 0.85
N ALA A 218 -6.49 27.04 0.81
CA ALA A 218 -6.88 25.70 1.24
C ALA A 218 -7.29 25.67 2.73
N GLU A 219 -6.55 26.36 3.59
CA GLU A 219 -6.89 26.50 5.02
C GLU A 219 -8.14 27.35 5.28
N ARG A 220 -8.46 28.30 4.38
CA ARG A 220 -9.61 29.22 4.49
C ARG A 220 -10.91 28.72 3.87
N GLY A 221 -10.93 27.51 3.28
CA GLY A 221 -12.18 26.86 2.87
C GLY A 221 -12.21 26.27 1.47
N ASP A 222 -11.11 26.27 0.70
CA ASP A 222 -11.02 25.42 -0.50
C ASP A 222 -10.73 23.97 -0.09
N PHE A 223 -11.76 23.27 0.39
CA PHE A 223 -11.68 21.85 0.78
C PHE A 223 -11.51 20.89 -0.40
N SER A 224 -11.46 21.39 -1.64
CA SER A 224 -11.28 20.54 -2.82
C SER A 224 -9.88 19.93 -2.88
N ILE A 225 -8.88 20.58 -2.27
CA ILE A 225 -7.49 20.14 -2.20
C ILE A 225 -7.06 20.04 -0.73
N ARG A 226 -6.40 18.93 -0.36
CA ARG A 226 -5.88 18.77 1.01
C ARG A 226 -4.68 19.69 1.23
N VAL A 227 -4.54 20.25 2.43
CA VAL A 227 -3.36 21.08 2.81
C VAL A 227 -2.02 20.36 2.54
N ALA A 228 -1.96 19.04 2.75
CA ALA A 228 -0.77 18.24 2.46
C ALA A 228 -0.35 18.28 0.97
N VAL A 229 -1.29 18.48 0.04
CA VAL A 229 -0.99 18.69 -1.38
C VAL A 229 -0.29 20.03 -1.59
N CYS A 230 -0.71 21.09 -0.90
CA CYS A 230 -0.04 22.40 -1.00
C CYS A 230 1.43 22.31 -0.58
N ASP A 231 1.73 21.54 0.48
CA ASP A 231 3.11 21.32 0.94
C ASP A 231 3.93 20.52 -0.08
N ALA A 232 3.35 19.46 -0.67
CA ALA A 232 4.00 18.69 -1.73
C ALA A 232 4.18 19.51 -3.03
N ALA A 233 3.20 20.35 -3.38
CA ALA A 233 3.25 21.24 -4.53
C ALA A 233 4.33 22.32 -4.37
N ALA A 234 4.52 22.85 -3.17
CA ALA A 234 5.60 23.79 -2.88
C ALA A 234 6.99 23.17 -3.12
N ASP A 235 7.21 21.93 -2.65
CA ASP A 235 8.45 21.21 -2.93
C ASP A 235 8.64 20.91 -4.43
N LEU A 236 7.58 20.47 -5.12
CA LEU A 236 7.60 20.18 -6.55
C LEU A 236 7.89 21.44 -7.38
N ALA A 237 7.32 22.60 -7.02
CA ALA A 237 7.58 23.88 -7.69
C ALA A 237 9.01 24.39 -7.48
N ARG A 238 9.67 24.00 -6.38
CA ARG A 238 11.11 24.26 -6.16
C ARG A 238 11.97 23.35 -7.03
N ILE A 239 11.67 22.05 -7.06
CA ILE A 239 12.35 21.07 -7.95
C ILE A 239 12.23 21.48 -9.42
N ASP A 240 11.03 21.88 -9.87
CA ASP A 240 10.82 22.33 -11.26
C ASP A 240 11.65 23.56 -11.64
N ARG A 241 11.99 24.42 -10.67
CA ARG A 241 12.87 25.58 -10.88
C ARG A 241 14.36 25.25 -10.73
N GLY A 242 14.70 23.98 -10.49
CA GLY A 242 16.08 23.53 -10.26
C GLY A 242 16.60 23.86 -8.86
N GLU A 243 15.72 24.21 -7.92
CA GLU A 243 16.10 24.47 -6.53
C GLU A 243 16.17 23.16 -5.73
N ASP A 244 16.95 23.18 -4.65
CA ASP A 244 17.04 22.01 -3.77
C ASP A 244 15.80 21.87 -2.88
N ALA A 245 14.98 20.86 -3.14
CA ALA A 245 13.88 20.47 -2.27
C ALA A 245 13.75 18.95 -2.19
N PRO A 246 13.18 18.43 -1.09
CA PRO A 246 13.01 17.00 -0.91
C PRO A 246 11.98 16.46 -1.91
N ALA A 247 12.39 15.50 -2.72
CA ALA A 247 11.47 14.80 -3.63
C ALA A 247 10.47 13.93 -2.84
N TRP A 248 10.91 13.40 -1.69
CA TRP A 248 10.13 12.58 -0.79
C TRP A 248 10.30 13.04 0.66
N ARG A 249 9.24 12.88 1.46
CA ARG A 249 9.26 13.12 2.91
C ARG A 249 8.54 11.98 3.60
N GLU A 250 9.21 11.34 4.56
CA GLU A 250 8.53 10.44 5.47
C GLU A 250 7.59 11.21 6.40
N ALA A 251 6.63 10.51 7.01
CA ALA A 251 5.71 11.11 7.96
C ALA A 251 6.44 11.65 9.21
N PHE A 252 7.56 11.04 9.57
CA PHE A 252 8.37 11.40 10.72
C PHE A 252 9.84 11.55 10.34
N ALA A 253 10.52 12.50 10.99
CA ALA A 253 11.94 12.75 10.76
C ALA A 253 12.79 11.56 11.24
N GLY A 254 13.92 11.32 10.54
CA GLY A 254 14.88 10.27 10.89
C GLY A 254 14.47 8.85 10.48
N VAL A 255 13.27 8.65 9.95
CA VAL A 255 12.83 7.35 9.44
C VAL A 255 13.69 6.92 8.26
N ASP A 256 14.41 5.81 8.46
CA ASP A 256 15.08 5.05 7.40
C ASP A 256 14.24 3.79 7.05
N PRO A 257 13.61 3.72 5.87
CA PRO A 257 12.80 2.56 5.44
C PRO A 257 13.56 1.23 5.37
N ALA A 258 14.89 1.27 5.33
CA ALA A 258 15.76 0.09 5.36
C ALA A 258 15.85 -0.56 6.74
N ARG A 259 15.51 0.16 7.82
CA ARG A 259 15.74 -0.25 9.22
C ARG A 259 14.54 -0.04 10.15
N HIS A 260 13.62 0.81 9.75
CA HIS A 260 12.48 1.23 10.56
C HIS A 260 11.15 0.95 9.85
N LEU A 261 10.10 0.84 10.64
CA LEU A 261 8.74 1.01 10.14
C LEU A 261 8.56 2.43 9.61
N VAL A 262 7.90 2.58 8.47
CA VAL A 262 7.69 3.88 7.83
C VAL A 262 6.42 4.58 8.33
N ARG A 263 5.51 3.83 8.97
CA ARG A 263 4.31 4.37 9.62
C ARG A 263 4.42 4.48 11.13
N ALA A 264 5.26 3.69 11.80
CA ALA A 264 5.29 3.64 13.25
C ALA A 264 6.41 4.50 13.85
N TYR A 265 6.11 5.09 14.99
CA TYR A 265 6.99 6.02 15.67
C TYR A 265 6.72 5.93 17.16
N HIS A 266 7.78 5.92 17.97
CA HIS A 266 7.64 5.82 19.41
C HIS A 266 7.24 7.18 20.00
N TRP A 267 6.07 7.24 20.64
CA TRP A 267 5.53 8.41 21.33
C TRP A 267 5.46 8.13 22.83
N GLY A 268 6.57 8.30 23.54
CA GLY A 268 6.63 8.08 24.98
C GLY A 268 7.44 9.17 25.71
N PRO A 269 7.39 9.21 27.05
CA PRO A 269 8.23 10.10 27.85
C PRO A 269 9.70 9.72 27.65
N GLY A 270 10.38 10.45 26.76
CA GLY A 270 11.73 10.16 26.28
C GLY A 270 11.97 10.81 24.92
N GLU A 271 12.96 10.31 24.18
CA GLU A 271 13.27 10.79 22.83
C GLU A 271 12.32 10.15 21.81
N GLN A 272 11.57 11.02 21.13
CA GLN A 272 10.78 10.70 19.95
C GLN A 272 11.69 10.11 18.87
N ARG A 273 11.43 8.85 18.46
CA ARG A 273 12.30 8.15 17.50
C ARG A 273 11.52 7.21 16.56
N PRO A 274 12.04 6.95 15.35
CA PRO A 274 11.55 5.89 14.47
C PRO A 274 11.52 4.53 15.17
N LEU A 275 10.51 3.71 14.87
CA LEU A 275 10.38 2.37 15.44
C LEU A 275 11.23 1.36 14.64
N PRO A 276 12.28 0.75 15.23
CA PRO A 276 13.11 -0.24 14.56
C PRO A 276 12.36 -1.56 14.34
N PHE A 277 12.79 -2.33 13.34
CA PHE A 277 12.18 -3.64 13.05
C PHE A 277 12.24 -4.62 14.20
N ALA A 278 13.37 -4.69 14.91
CA ALA A 278 13.55 -5.60 16.03
C ALA A 278 12.52 -5.34 17.16
N GLU A 279 12.31 -4.07 17.51
CA GLU A 279 11.36 -3.67 18.54
C GLU A 279 9.93 -4.04 18.15
N ARG A 280 9.52 -3.77 16.90
CA ARG A 280 8.21 -4.19 16.42
C ARG A 280 8.05 -5.71 16.38
N ALA A 281 9.11 -6.45 16.02
CA ALA A 281 9.06 -7.90 16.01
C ALA A 281 8.81 -8.45 17.42
N ASP A 282 9.44 -7.86 18.44
CA ASP A 282 9.24 -8.24 19.84
C ASP A 282 7.80 -7.94 20.29
N GLU A 283 7.26 -6.77 19.95
CA GLU A 283 5.85 -6.41 20.23
C GLU A 283 4.86 -7.42 19.63
N LEU A 284 5.08 -7.84 18.37
CA LEU A 284 4.21 -8.83 17.72
C LEU A 284 4.29 -10.20 18.40
N ARG A 285 5.48 -10.64 18.82
CA ARG A 285 5.62 -11.92 19.54
C ARG A 285 4.95 -11.89 20.90
N VAL A 286 5.04 -10.78 21.62
CA VAL A 286 4.31 -10.59 22.88
C VAL A 286 2.81 -10.68 22.64
N LEU A 287 2.30 -10.00 21.61
CA LEU A 287 0.88 -10.07 21.24
C LEU A 287 0.45 -11.51 20.91
N GLN A 288 1.24 -12.23 20.13
CA GLN A 288 0.95 -13.61 19.75
C GLN A 288 0.98 -14.59 20.94
N ALA A 289 1.76 -14.28 21.99
CA ALA A 289 1.85 -15.09 23.20
C ALA A 289 0.74 -14.77 24.21
N ASP A 290 0.40 -13.48 24.37
CA ASP A 290 -0.49 -13.01 25.44
C ASP A 290 -1.97 -13.01 25.05
N TYR A 291 -2.29 -12.98 23.75
CA TYR A 291 -3.67 -12.92 23.26
C TYR A 291 -4.10 -14.21 22.58
N PRO A 292 -5.36 -14.65 22.77
CA PRO A 292 -5.90 -15.81 22.07
C PRO A 292 -5.72 -15.67 20.55
N PRO A 293 -5.27 -16.71 19.85
CA PRO A 293 -5.10 -16.65 18.40
C PRO A 293 -6.46 -16.50 17.70
N PRO A 294 -6.49 -16.01 16.44
CA PRO A 294 -7.68 -16.03 15.62
C PRO A 294 -8.30 -17.43 15.59
N ARG A 295 -9.63 -17.51 15.65
CA ARG A 295 -10.37 -18.77 15.67
C ARG A 295 -11.59 -18.72 14.77
N LEU A 296 -12.20 -19.86 14.49
CA LEU A 296 -13.49 -19.88 13.80
C LEU A 296 -14.58 -19.28 14.69
N LEU A 297 -15.54 -18.63 14.03
CA LEU A 297 -16.79 -18.19 14.62
C LEU A 297 -17.59 -19.40 15.09
N ASP A 298 -17.90 -19.44 16.38
CA ASP A 298 -18.66 -20.51 17.02
C ASP A 298 -20.17 -20.20 16.97
N PRO A 299 -21.06 -21.19 16.81
CA PRO A 299 -22.51 -20.98 16.91
C PRO A 299 -23.00 -20.33 18.22
N GLN A 300 -22.21 -20.40 19.30
CA GLN A 300 -22.50 -19.75 20.60
C GLN A 300 -21.98 -18.32 20.68
N ASP A 301 -21.18 -17.85 19.71
CA ASP A 301 -20.78 -16.45 19.69
C ASP A 301 -22.00 -15.54 19.43
N PRO A 302 -22.00 -14.32 19.99
CA PRO A 302 -22.96 -13.31 19.57
C PRO A 302 -22.97 -13.11 18.05
N PRO A 303 -24.07 -12.60 17.49
CA PRO A 303 -24.11 -12.19 16.09
C PRO A 303 -22.90 -11.31 15.70
N PRO A 304 -22.32 -11.48 14.51
CA PRO A 304 -21.13 -10.74 14.06
C PRO A 304 -21.22 -9.22 14.23
N ASP A 305 -22.38 -8.64 13.94
CA ASP A 305 -22.69 -7.21 14.08
C ASP A 305 -22.60 -6.73 15.53
N VAL A 306 -22.90 -7.59 16.50
CA VAL A 306 -22.85 -7.28 17.94
C VAL A 306 -21.49 -7.58 18.55
N LEU A 307 -20.73 -8.53 17.97
CA LEU A 307 -19.36 -8.85 18.41
C LEU A 307 -18.47 -7.60 18.37
N GLY A 308 -18.54 -6.83 17.27
CA GLY A 308 -17.80 -5.59 17.07
C GLY A 308 -18.18 -4.48 18.06
N GLU A 309 -19.46 -4.31 18.35
CA GLU A 309 -19.98 -3.27 19.27
C GLU A 309 -19.47 -3.43 20.71
N SER A 310 -19.17 -4.66 21.13
CA SER A 310 -18.63 -4.94 22.46
C SER A 310 -17.17 -4.48 22.65
N GLY A 311 -16.51 -4.03 21.57
CA GLY A 311 -15.18 -3.41 21.58
C GLY A 311 -14.01 -4.37 21.85
N GLY A 312 -14.28 -5.66 22.08
CA GLY A 312 -13.27 -6.65 22.42
C GLY A 312 -12.91 -7.61 21.29
N ARG A 313 -13.76 -7.76 20.26
CA ARG A 313 -13.57 -8.76 19.19
C ARG A 313 -14.15 -8.26 17.87
N ALA A 314 -13.62 -8.76 16.77
CA ALA A 314 -14.16 -8.57 15.42
C ALA A 314 -14.38 -9.92 14.73
N ALA A 315 -15.38 -9.99 13.86
CA ALA A 315 -15.67 -11.16 13.04
C ALA A 315 -15.39 -10.85 11.57
N LEU A 316 -14.36 -11.47 11.00
CA LEU A 316 -14.06 -11.39 9.58
C LEU A 316 -14.76 -12.52 8.83
N SER A 317 -15.15 -12.22 7.59
CA SER A 317 -15.47 -13.27 6.64
C SER A 317 -14.21 -14.08 6.22
N PRO A 318 -14.38 -15.30 5.68
CA PRO A 318 -13.24 -16.10 5.21
C PRO A 318 -12.38 -15.35 4.19
N GLU A 319 -12.99 -14.73 3.18
CA GLU A 319 -12.22 -14.05 2.12
C GLU A 319 -11.49 -12.82 2.65
N THR A 320 -12.10 -12.05 3.56
CA THR A 320 -11.40 -10.92 4.20
C THR A 320 -10.18 -11.38 4.98
N ALA A 321 -10.28 -12.49 5.74
CA ALA A 321 -9.15 -13.05 6.47
C ALA A 321 -8.05 -13.59 5.54
N LEU A 322 -8.41 -14.26 4.45
CA LEU A 322 -7.45 -14.77 3.45
C LEU A 322 -6.75 -13.62 2.70
N VAL A 323 -7.49 -12.59 2.28
CA VAL A 323 -6.90 -11.41 1.63
C VAL A 323 -5.99 -10.66 2.60
N ALA A 324 -6.36 -10.53 3.88
CA ALA A 324 -5.47 -9.97 4.91
C ALA A 324 -4.16 -10.75 5.00
N ALA A 325 -4.24 -12.08 5.04
CA ALA A 325 -3.07 -12.93 5.13
C ALA A 325 -2.16 -12.82 3.89
N GLU A 326 -2.72 -12.69 2.68
CA GLU A 326 -1.92 -12.48 1.45
C GLU A 326 -1.23 -11.11 1.42
N LEU A 327 -1.88 -10.07 1.94
CA LEU A 327 -1.28 -8.74 2.06
C LEU A 327 -0.17 -8.74 3.12
N LEU A 328 -0.31 -9.49 4.21
CA LEU A 328 0.75 -9.67 5.20
C LEU A 328 1.93 -10.46 4.63
N GLU A 329 1.70 -11.48 3.81
CA GLU A 329 2.79 -12.15 3.05
C GLU A 329 3.53 -11.18 2.14
N GLU A 330 2.80 -10.29 1.45
CA GLU A 330 3.41 -9.24 0.63
C GLU A 330 4.29 -8.30 1.45
N LEU A 331 3.83 -7.91 2.65
CA LEU A 331 4.64 -7.12 3.57
C LEU A 331 5.88 -7.88 4.03
N ALA A 332 5.73 -9.14 4.42
CA ALA A 332 6.85 -9.97 4.87
C ALA A 332 7.90 -10.15 3.77
N ALA A 333 7.48 -10.45 2.53
CA ALA A 333 8.38 -10.58 1.38
C ALA A 333 9.15 -9.27 1.12
N ARG A 334 8.49 -8.12 1.27
CA ARG A 334 9.12 -6.79 1.16
C ARG A 334 10.04 -6.43 2.33
N LEU A 335 9.86 -7.07 3.48
CA LEU A 335 10.71 -6.92 4.67
C LEU A 335 11.81 -7.98 4.76
N ALA A 336 11.86 -8.92 3.81
CA ALA A 336 12.90 -9.93 3.81
C ALA A 336 14.30 -9.26 3.70
N PRO A 337 15.27 -9.67 4.52
CA PRO A 337 16.63 -9.13 4.48
C PRO A 337 17.24 -9.13 3.08
N GLY A 338 17.84 -8.02 2.68
CA GLY A 338 18.50 -7.88 1.38
C GLY A 338 17.54 -7.61 0.22
N THR A 339 16.22 -7.67 0.41
CA THR A 339 15.25 -7.25 -0.62
C THR A 339 15.54 -5.82 -1.04
N ARG A 340 15.80 -5.63 -2.34
CA ARG A 340 16.02 -4.33 -2.96
C ARG A 340 14.73 -3.85 -3.61
N VAL A 341 14.27 -2.68 -3.20
CA VAL A 341 13.09 -2.02 -3.77
C VAL A 341 13.58 -0.78 -4.51
N GLY A 342 13.20 -0.64 -5.78
CA GLY A 342 13.44 0.57 -6.57
C GLY A 342 12.52 1.72 -6.15
N THR A 343 12.55 2.84 -6.87
CA THR A 343 11.53 3.88 -6.70
C THR A 343 10.17 3.32 -7.05
N MET A 344 9.21 3.36 -6.12
CA MET A 344 7.88 2.76 -6.30
C MET A 344 7.17 3.37 -7.51
N HIS A 345 6.76 2.52 -8.44
CA HIS A 345 6.07 2.95 -9.65
C HIS A 345 4.63 3.40 -9.33
N PHE A 346 4.08 4.31 -10.12
CA PHE A 346 2.70 4.78 -9.97
C PHE A 346 1.66 3.67 -10.20
N ALA A 347 2.04 2.58 -10.88
CA ALA A 347 1.25 1.35 -10.97
C ALA A 347 0.95 0.71 -9.59
N ALA A 348 1.65 1.10 -8.51
CA ALA A 348 1.31 0.69 -7.15
C ALA A 348 0.12 1.45 -6.54
N TYR A 349 -0.33 2.54 -7.17
CA TYR A 349 -1.41 3.39 -6.65
C TYR A 349 -2.74 2.63 -6.41
N PRO A 350 -3.19 1.69 -7.27
CA PRO A 350 -4.37 0.88 -6.99
C PRO A 350 -4.27 0.08 -5.68
N LEU A 351 -3.10 -0.48 -5.34
CA LEU A 351 -2.90 -1.20 -4.09
C LEU A 351 -3.05 -0.27 -2.88
N HIS A 352 -2.46 0.93 -2.95
CA HIS A 352 -2.60 1.94 -1.90
C HIS A 352 -4.06 2.35 -1.67
N LEU A 353 -4.84 2.55 -2.75
CA LEU A 353 -6.27 2.87 -2.66
C LEU A 353 -7.10 1.70 -2.10
N PHE A 354 -6.80 0.49 -2.56
CA PHE A 354 -7.45 -0.73 -2.07
C PHE A 354 -7.28 -0.88 -0.56
N LEU A 355 -6.03 -0.77 -0.06
CA LEU A 355 -5.70 -0.90 1.36
C LEU A 355 -6.39 0.14 2.24
N ARG A 356 -6.51 1.39 1.78
CA ARG A 356 -7.10 2.49 2.57
C ARG A 356 -8.61 2.63 2.42
N GLY A 357 -9.16 2.07 1.35
CA GLY A 357 -10.57 2.22 1.00
C GLY A 357 -11.33 0.93 1.20
N ARG A 358 -11.47 0.17 0.11
CA ARG A 358 -12.32 -1.03 0.05
C ARG A 358 -11.91 -2.08 1.07
N PHE A 359 -10.61 -2.37 1.20
CA PHE A 359 -10.14 -3.42 2.09
C PHE A 359 -10.23 -3.01 3.56
N GLN A 360 -9.81 -1.78 3.90
CA GLN A 360 -9.99 -1.27 5.25
C GLN A 360 -11.45 -1.37 5.70
N ARG A 361 -12.41 -0.97 4.84
CA ARG A 361 -13.83 -1.13 5.14
C ARG A 361 -14.25 -2.59 5.30
N ALA A 362 -13.74 -3.52 4.48
CA ALA A 362 -14.05 -4.94 4.63
C ALA A 362 -13.51 -5.50 5.97
N PHE A 363 -12.32 -5.07 6.38
CA PHE A 363 -11.64 -5.56 7.58
C PHE A 363 -12.18 -4.95 8.89
N THR A 364 -12.84 -3.79 8.79
CA THR A 364 -13.46 -3.08 9.94
C THR A 364 -14.97 -2.99 9.82
N ALA A 365 -15.59 -3.70 8.87
CA ALA A 365 -17.04 -3.75 8.78
C ALA A 365 -17.54 -4.70 9.87
N ASP A 366 -18.38 -4.15 10.75
CA ASP A 366 -19.19 -4.91 11.71
C ASP A 366 -20.44 -5.45 11.02
#